data_AF-A0A950NRN5-F1
#
_entry.id   AF-A0A950NRN5-F1
#
_cell.length_a   1.000
_cell.length_b   1.000
_cell.length_c   1.000
_cell.angle_alpha   90.00
_cell.angle_beta   90.00
_cell.angle_gamma   90.00
#
_symmetry.space_group_name_H-M   'P 1'
#
loop_
_entity.id
_entity.type
_entity.pdbx_description
1 polymer ?
#
loop_
_entity_poly.entity_id
_entity_poly.type
_entity_poly.pdbx_seq_one_letter_code
_entity_poly.pdbx_strand_id
1 'polypeptide(L)'
;ITGPLRDRFGLVARLDYYEPDDLLAILERSARILGVPLRADGAAEIAGRARGTPRIANRLLKRVRDYAEVRGDGTVDGATARHALELYEVDGLGLDKVDRAILSTLCRTYGGQPVGLGTLAVSVGEEADTVEDVYEPFLLKMGLLQRTPRGRRATPAAFTHLGLAPPAGPPGNTSLFE
;
A
#
# COMPACT_ATOMS: atom_id res chain seq x y z
N ILE A 1 20.58 2.10 11.73
CA ILE A 1 21.38 3.20 12.33
C ILE A 1 21.89 2.73 13.69
N THR A 2 23.20 2.74 13.91
CA THR A 2 23.81 2.37 15.19
C THR A 2 23.61 3.48 16.23
N GLY A 3 23.51 3.12 17.52
CA GLY A 3 23.33 4.06 18.62
C GLY A 3 24.32 5.24 18.60
N PRO A 4 25.64 4.99 18.50
CA PRO A 4 26.64 6.05 18.51
C PRO A 4 26.53 7.07 17.37
N LEU A 5 26.01 6.66 16.21
CA LEU A 5 25.80 7.58 15.09
C LEU A 5 24.53 8.41 15.28
N ARG A 6 23.48 7.81 15.86
CA ARG A 6 22.22 8.51 16.16
C ARG A 6 22.43 9.65 17.15
N ASP A 7 23.24 9.43 18.17
CA ASP A 7 23.51 10.41 19.22
C ASP A 7 24.26 11.65 18.73
N ARG A 8 24.82 11.61 17.50
CA ARG A 8 25.49 12.75 16.85
C ARG A 8 24.54 13.69 16.11
N PHE A 9 23.25 13.35 15.99
CA PHE A 9 22.26 14.22 15.34
C PHE A 9 21.54 15.08 16.38
N GLY A 10 21.72 16.40 16.30
CA GLY A 10 21.05 17.38 17.19
C GLY A 10 19.54 17.54 16.94
N LEU A 11 19.01 16.98 15.85
CA LEU A 11 17.59 16.90 15.54
C LEU A 11 17.28 15.56 14.87
N VAL A 12 16.30 14.85 15.40
CA VAL A 12 15.78 13.62 14.80
C VAL A 12 14.30 13.83 14.50
N ALA A 13 13.99 14.14 13.24
CA ALA A 13 12.62 14.21 12.75
C ALA A 13 12.18 12.83 12.27
N ARG A 14 10.94 12.44 12.62
CA ARG A 14 10.26 11.28 12.04
C ARG A 14 9.18 11.80 11.11
N LEU A 15 9.12 11.24 9.91
CA LEU A 15 8.08 11.56 8.95
C LEU A 15 7.01 10.47 9.05
N ASP A 16 5.80 10.90 9.33
CA ASP A 16 4.62 10.05 9.27
C ASP A 16 3.98 10.13 7.87
N TYR A 17 2.98 9.29 7.66
CA TYR A 17 2.17 9.34 6.46
C TYR A 17 1.38 10.65 6.39
N TYR A 18 1.16 11.12 5.17
CA TYR A 18 0.38 12.31 4.89
C TYR A 18 -1.11 12.02 5.06
N GLU A 19 -1.84 13.01 5.55
CA GLU A 19 -3.30 12.97 5.60
C GLU A 19 -3.89 13.16 4.20
N PRO A 20 -5.15 12.74 3.97
CA PRO A 20 -5.81 12.87 2.67
C PRO A 20 -5.78 14.31 2.11
N ASP A 21 -6.01 15.31 2.96
CA ASP A 21 -6.04 16.73 2.55
C ASP A 21 -4.66 17.23 2.09
N ASP A 22 -3.59 16.77 2.73
CA ASP A 22 -2.24 17.12 2.30
C ASP A 22 -1.92 16.50 0.94
N LEU A 23 -2.36 15.26 0.71
CA LEU A 23 -2.20 14.57 -0.57
C LEU A 23 -2.99 15.25 -1.69
N LEU A 24 -4.21 15.73 -1.42
CA LEU A 24 -4.99 16.52 -2.36
C LEU A 24 -4.24 17.78 -2.76
N ALA A 25 -3.74 18.56 -1.80
CA ALA A 25 -2.96 19.77 -2.07
C ALA A 25 -1.69 19.48 -2.89
N ILE A 26 -1.01 18.37 -2.61
CA ILE A 26 0.15 17.92 -3.38
C ILE A 26 -0.24 17.57 -4.82
N LEU A 27 -1.34 16.84 -5.01
CA LEU A 27 -1.83 16.45 -6.34
C LEU A 27 -2.25 17.65 -7.17
N GLU A 28 -2.98 18.60 -6.60
CA GLU A 28 -3.38 19.85 -7.27
C GLU A 28 -2.16 20.66 -7.72
N ARG A 29 -1.16 20.80 -6.84
CA ARG A 29 0.09 21.48 -7.16
C ARG A 29 0.82 20.75 -8.29
N SER A 30 0.96 19.44 -8.21
CA SER A 30 1.64 18.63 -9.22
C SER A 30 0.93 18.64 -10.57
N ALA A 31 -0.41 18.60 -10.57
CA ALA A 31 -1.21 18.70 -11.78
C ALA A 31 -0.98 20.04 -12.48
N ARG A 32 -0.94 21.15 -11.73
CA ARG A 32 -0.62 22.47 -12.26
C ARG A 32 0.77 22.54 -12.89
N ILE A 33 1.78 21.96 -12.24
CA ILE A 33 3.16 21.92 -12.75
C ILE A 33 3.24 21.09 -14.05
N LEU A 34 2.48 20.00 -14.12
CA LEU A 34 2.47 19.09 -15.27
C LEU A 34 1.49 19.50 -16.38
N GLY A 35 0.70 20.58 -16.18
CA GLY A 35 -0.32 21.02 -17.13
C GLY A 35 -1.51 20.06 -17.25
N VAL A 36 -1.80 19.27 -16.21
CA VAL A 36 -2.89 18.28 -16.21
C VAL A 36 -4.19 18.93 -15.71
N PRO A 37 -5.28 18.91 -16.50
CA PRO A 37 -6.61 19.29 -16.02
C PRO A 37 -7.11 18.25 -15.01
N LEU A 38 -6.91 18.50 -13.71
CA LEU A 38 -7.31 17.61 -12.62
C LEU A 38 -8.57 18.14 -11.92
N ARG A 39 -9.63 17.33 -11.88
CA ARG A 39 -10.85 17.64 -11.11
C ARG A 39 -10.74 17.10 -9.69
N ALA A 40 -11.53 17.67 -8.77
CA ALA A 40 -11.49 17.34 -7.35
C ALA A 40 -11.82 15.86 -7.07
N ASP A 41 -12.78 15.28 -7.78
CA ASP A 41 -13.14 13.87 -7.69
C ASP A 41 -12.03 12.94 -8.21
N GLY A 42 -11.34 13.32 -9.28
CA GLY A 42 -10.15 12.62 -9.78
C GLY A 42 -8.99 12.69 -8.78
N ALA A 43 -8.76 13.85 -8.18
CA ALA A 43 -7.74 14.05 -7.14
C ALA A 43 -8.03 13.17 -5.91
N ALA A 44 -9.27 13.13 -5.45
CA ALA A 44 -9.69 12.31 -4.31
C ALA A 44 -9.51 10.81 -4.58
N GLU A 45 -9.85 10.34 -5.78
CA GLU A 45 -9.65 8.94 -6.17
C GLU A 45 -8.15 8.56 -6.20
N ILE A 46 -7.28 9.44 -6.69
CA ILE A 46 -5.82 9.22 -6.67
C ILE A 46 -5.28 9.27 -5.24
N ALA A 47 -5.68 10.26 -4.44
CA ALA A 47 -5.23 10.45 -3.07
C ALA A 47 -5.59 9.25 -2.19
N GLY A 48 -6.83 8.75 -2.30
CA GLY A 48 -7.31 7.58 -1.55
C GLY A 48 -6.49 6.32 -1.80
N ARG A 49 -5.89 6.18 -3.00
CA ARG A 49 -5.04 5.05 -3.38
C ARG A 49 -3.53 5.32 -3.24
N ALA A 50 -3.14 6.49 -2.74
CA ALA A 50 -1.74 6.91 -2.64
C ALA A 50 -1.01 6.46 -1.37
N ARG A 51 -1.68 5.72 -0.47
CA ARG A 51 -1.07 5.14 0.74
C ARG A 51 -0.41 6.18 1.65
N GLY A 52 -1.00 7.37 1.78
CA GLY A 52 -0.42 8.46 2.59
C GLY A 52 0.95 8.95 2.11
N THR A 53 1.32 8.67 0.85
CA THR A 53 2.70 8.85 0.36
C THR A 53 2.74 9.77 -0.86
N PRO A 54 3.34 10.98 -0.76
CA PRO A 54 3.42 11.94 -1.87
C PRO A 54 4.10 11.39 -3.13
N ARG A 55 5.14 10.55 -2.96
CA ARG A 55 5.82 9.89 -4.07
C ARG A 55 4.88 8.98 -4.85
N ILE A 56 4.00 8.25 -4.16
CA ILE A 56 3.02 7.36 -4.78
C ILE A 56 1.92 8.19 -5.45
N ALA A 57 1.38 9.21 -4.78
CA ALA A 57 0.39 10.13 -5.34
C ALA A 57 0.86 10.71 -6.68
N ASN A 58 2.08 11.26 -6.73
CA ASN A 58 2.65 11.83 -7.94
C ASN A 58 2.92 10.78 -9.04
N ARG A 59 3.29 9.55 -8.67
CA ARG A 59 3.45 8.45 -9.62
C ARG A 59 2.11 8.06 -10.25
N LEU A 60 1.06 7.97 -9.43
CA LEU A 60 -0.29 7.65 -9.88
C LEU A 60 -0.86 8.76 -10.77
N LEU A 61 -0.69 10.04 -10.40
CA LEU A 61 -1.11 11.17 -11.22
C LEU A 61 -0.52 11.11 -12.63
N LYS A 62 0.78 10.85 -12.76
CA LYS A 62 1.44 10.72 -14.08
C LYS A 62 0.83 9.59 -14.91
N ARG A 63 0.61 8.43 -14.29
CA ARG A 63 -0.02 7.28 -14.96
C ARG A 63 -1.45 7.56 -15.39
N VAL A 64 -2.24 8.20 -14.54
CA VAL A 64 -3.63 8.56 -14.83
C VAL A 64 -3.71 9.62 -15.92
N ARG A 65 -2.79 10.59 -15.92
CA ARG A 65 -2.63 11.53 -17.03
C ARG A 65 -2.35 10.81 -18.34
N ASP A 66 -1.34 9.92 -18.37
CA ASP A 66 -0.97 9.19 -19.59
C ASP A 66 -2.18 8.37 -20.12
N TYR A 67 -3.00 7.82 -19.22
CA TYR A 67 -4.26 7.18 -19.58
C TYR A 67 -5.29 8.17 -20.17
N ALA A 68 -5.49 9.32 -19.52
CA ALA A 68 -6.44 10.35 -19.94
C ALA A 68 -6.09 10.96 -21.29
N GLU A 69 -4.79 11.15 -21.58
CA GLU A 69 -4.30 11.65 -22.87
C GLU A 69 -4.53 10.66 -24.01
N VAL A 70 -4.43 9.35 -23.74
CA VAL A 70 -4.59 8.30 -24.77
C VAL A 70 -6.04 7.89 -24.98
N ARG A 71 -6.87 7.87 -23.92
CA ARG A 71 -8.22 7.32 -23.96
C ARG A 71 -9.35 8.32 -23.72
N GLY A 72 -9.03 9.59 -23.47
CA GLY A 72 -9.99 10.63 -23.17
C GLY A 72 -9.65 11.97 -23.81
N ASP A 73 -10.05 13.05 -23.16
CA ASP A 73 -9.80 14.44 -23.55
C ASP A 73 -8.60 15.08 -22.82
N GLY A 74 -7.84 14.27 -22.08
CA GLY A 74 -6.76 14.73 -21.20
C GLY A 74 -7.22 15.20 -19.82
N THR A 75 -8.53 15.30 -19.55
CA THR A 75 -9.05 15.67 -18.22
C THR A 75 -9.06 14.47 -17.29
N VAL A 76 -8.55 14.65 -16.07
CA VAL A 76 -8.58 13.65 -15.00
C VAL A 76 -9.76 13.92 -14.08
N ASP A 77 -10.87 13.22 -14.33
CA ASP A 77 -12.04 13.13 -13.45
C ASP A 77 -12.06 11.81 -12.65
N GLY A 78 -13.04 11.64 -11.76
CA GLY A 78 -13.13 10.46 -10.89
C GLY A 78 -13.25 9.15 -11.66
N ALA A 79 -14.04 9.13 -12.74
CA ALA A 79 -14.21 7.94 -13.57
C ALA A 79 -12.93 7.58 -14.32
N THR A 80 -12.24 8.58 -14.90
CA THR A 80 -10.97 8.40 -15.61
C THR A 80 -9.88 7.92 -14.66
N ALA A 81 -9.78 8.52 -13.47
CA ALA A 81 -8.86 8.09 -12.43
C ALA A 81 -9.12 6.64 -12.02
N ARG A 82 -10.38 6.27 -11.79
CA ARG A 82 -10.76 4.89 -11.42
C ARG A 82 -10.36 3.87 -12.50
N HIS A 83 -10.76 4.10 -13.74
CA HIS A 83 -10.44 3.19 -14.85
C HIS A 83 -8.92 3.08 -15.07
N ALA A 84 -8.19 4.19 -14.96
CA ALA A 84 -6.74 4.17 -15.06
C ALA A 84 -6.11 3.33 -13.93
N LEU A 85 -6.52 3.56 -12.68
CA LEU A 85 -5.98 2.86 -11.52
C LEU A 85 -6.28 1.36 -11.55
N GLU A 86 -7.48 0.97 -12.03
CA GLU A 86 -7.84 -0.43 -12.30
C GLU A 86 -6.94 -1.05 -13.37
N LEU A 87 -6.71 -0.36 -14.48
CA LEU A 87 -5.81 -0.81 -15.54
C LEU A 87 -4.37 -0.99 -15.02
N TYR A 88 -3.91 -0.09 -14.16
CA TYR A 88 -2.60 -0.18 -13.50
C TYR A 88 -2.59 -1.12 -12.29
N GLU A 89 -3.64 -1.92 -12.10
CA GLU A 89 -3.69 -2.97 -11.09
C GLU A 89 -3.54 -2.43 -9.66
N VAL A 90 -4.01 -1.21 -9.40
CA VAL A 90 -4.07 -0.56 -8.08
C VAL A 90 -5.49 -0.68 -7.55
N ASP A 91 -5.68 -1.41 -6.46
CA ASP A 91 -7.01 -1.63 -5.90
C ASP A 91 -7.56 -0.45 -5.08
N GLY A 92 -8.75 -0.60 -4.51
CA GLY A 92 -9.40 0.45 -3.72
C GLY A 92 -8.67 0.84 -2.43
N LEU A 93 -7.75 0.02 -1.91
CA LEU A 93 -6.90 0.34 -0.77
C LEU A 93 -5.54 0.93 -1.20
N GLY A 94 -5.30 1.06 -2.50
CA GLY A 94 -4.03 1.51 -3.05
C GLY A 94 -2.94 0.43 -3.09
N LEU A 95 -3.31 -0.84 -2.92
CA LEU A 95 -2.39 -1.96 -3.03
C LEU A 95 -2.09 -2.22 -4.50
N ASP A 96 -0.81 -2.30 -4.82
CA ASP A 96 -0.37 -2.64 -6.17
C ASP A 96 -0.29 -4.17 -6.37
N LYS A 97 0.20 -4.56 -7.55
CA LYS A 97 0.37 -5.97 -7.92
C LYS A 97 1.20 -6.76 -6.90
N VAL A 98 2.27 -6.17 -6.37
CA VAL A 98 3.20 -6.86 -5.47
C VAL A 98 2.58 -6.99 -4.07
N ASP A 99 1.95 -5.93 -3.57
CA ASP A 99 1.17 -5.98 -2.33
C ASP A 99 0.13 -7.11 -2.36
N ARG A 100 -0.65 -7.19 -3.45
CA ARG A 100 -1.67 -8.23 -3.64
C ARG A 100 -1.06 -9.61 -3.83
N ALA A 101 0.12 -9.73 -4.47
CA ALA A 101 0.84 -10.99 -4.59
C ALA A 101 1.32 -11.50 -3.22
N ILE A 102 1.80 -10.60 -2.34
CA ILE A 102 2.18 -10.93 -0.96
C ILE A 102 0.97 -11.47 -0.20
N LEU A 103 -0.15 -10.74 -0.20
CA LEU A 103 -1.37 -11.17 0.50
C LEU A 103 -1.93 -12.48 -0.08
N SER A 104 -1.94 -12.61 -1.41
CA SER A 104 -2.38 -13.81 -2.11
C SER A 104 -1.53 -15.01 -1.74
N THR A 105 -0.21 -14.86 -1.69
CA THR A 105 0.72 -15.90 -1.28
C THR A 105 0.42 -16.35 0.16
N LEU A 106 0.29 -15.41 1.09
CA LEU A 106 -0.01 -15.72 2.48
C LEU A 106 -1.38 -16.38 2.66
N CYS A 107 -2.41 -15.93 1.93
CA CYS A 107 -3.78 -16.41 2.11
C CYS A 107 -4.07 -17.71 1.32
N ARG A 108 -3.68 -17.78 0.04
CA ARG A 108 -4.01 -18.88 -0.88
C ARG A 108 -2.96 -19.98 -0.84
N THR A 109 -1.67 -19.63 -0.90
CA THR A 109 -0.58 -20.63 -0.97
C THR A 109 -0.31 -21.24 0.40
N TYR A 110 -0.22 -20.40 1.44
CA TYR A 110 0.13 -20.84 2.80
C TYR A 110 -1.07 -20.94 3.75
N GLY A 111 -2.30 -20.65 3.29
CA GLY A 111 -3.51 -20.81 4.09
C GLY A 111 -3.53 -19.99 5.39
N GLY A 112 -2.80 -18.88 5.45
CA GLY A 112 -2.66 -18.05 6.64
C GLY A 112 -1.69 -18.57 7.70
N GLN A 113 -0.86 -19.57 7.37
CA GLN A 113 0.26 -19.99 8.21
C GLN A 113 1.42 -18.97 8.16
N PRO A 114 2.22 -18.82 9.23
CA PRO A 114 3.38 -17.94 9.22
C PRO A 114 4.44 -18.38 8.20
N VAL A 115 4.95 -17.42 7.41
CA VAL A 115 5.98 -17.65 6.37
C VAL A 115 7.21 -16.79 6.65
N GLY A 116 8.41 -17.37 6.54
CA GLY A 116 9.66 -16.62 6.67
C GLY A 116 9.83 -15.56 5.58
N LEU A 117 10.51 -14.44 5.88
CA LEU A 117 10.69 -13.34 4.93
C LEU A 117 11.32 -13.80 3.61
N GLY A 118 12.41 -14.57 3.69
CA GLY A 118 13.10 -15.05 2.49
C GLY A 118 12.20 -15.90 1.59
N THR A 119 11.40 -16.79 2.17
CA THR A 119 10.44 -17.61 1.43
C THR A 119 9.35 -16.76 0.78
N LEU A 120 8.84 -15.77 1.51
CA LEU A 120 7.82 -14.85 0.99
C LEU A 120 8.37 -14.01 -0.16
N ALA A 121 9.58 -13.46 -0.01
CA ALA A 121 10.27 -12.67 -1.02
C ALA A 121 10.51 -13.46 -2.31
N VAL A 122 11.01 -14.69 -2.20
CA VAL A 122 11.16 -15.61 -3.35
C VAL A 122 9.82 -15.90 -4.03
N SER A 123 8.75 -16.08 -3.25
CA SER A 123 7.41 -16.38 -3.80
C SER A 123 6.83 -15.22 -4.63
N VAL A 124 7.21 -13.97 -4.32
CA VAL A 124 6.73 -12.78 -5.03
C VAL A 124 7.75 -12.19 -6.01
N GLY A 125 8.95 -12.77 -6.08
CA GLY A 125 10.01 -12.33 -6.99
C GLY A 125 10.68 -11.00 -6.60
N GLU A 126 10.69 -10.68 -5.31
CA GLU A 126 11.28 -9.45 -4.76
C GLU A 126 12.46 -9.77 -3.82
N GLU A 127 13.28 -8.78 -3.54
CA GLU A 127 14.31 -8.89 -2.50
C GLU A 127 13.68 -8.85 -1.10
N ALA A 128 14.25 -9.60 -0.15
CA ALA A 128 13.76 -9.66 1.23
C ALA A 128 13.66 -8.28 1.88
N ASP A 129 14.71 -7.47 1.74
CA ASP A 129 14.76 -6.11 2.29
C ASP A 129 13.71 -5.20 1.62
N THR A 130 13.44 -5.39 0.32
CA THR A 130 12.38 -4.65 -0.37
C THR A 130 10.99 -5.01 0.17
N VAL A 131 10.72 -6.30 0.42
CA VAL A 131 9.46 -6.72 1.06
C VAL A 131 9.32 -6.09 2.44
N GLU A 132 10.38 -6.14 3.26
CA GLU A 132 10.37 -5.63 4.63
C GLU A 132 10.29 -4.11 4.74
N ASP A 133 11.04 -3.38 3.92
CA ASP A 133 11.19 -1.92 4.05
C ASP A 133 10.19 -1.13 3.19
N VAL A 134 9.70 -1.71 2.09
CA VAL A 134 8.83 -1.00 1.13
C VAL A 134 7.37 -1.41 1.26
N TYR A 135 7.08 -2.71 1.28
CA TYR A 135 5.71 -3.21 1.18
C TYR A 135 5.06 -3.48 2.54
N GLU A 136 5.78 -4.16 3.44
CA GLU A 136 5.29 -4.51 4.77
C GLU A 136 4.77 -3.34 5.61
N PRO A 137 5.41 -2.14 5.64
CA PRO A 137 4.97 -1.06 6.52
C PRO A 137 3.51 -0.66 6.29
N PHE A 138 3.08 -0.60 5.02
CA PHE A 138 1.71 -0.26 4.68
C PHE A 138 0.74 -1.42 4.96
N LEU A 139 1.12 -2.65 4.64
CA LEU A 139 0.31 -3.84 4.92
C LEU A 139 0.10 -4.07 6.43
N LEU A 140 1.11 -3.75 7.25
CA LEU A 140 1.03 -3.74 8.72
C LEU A 140 0.11 -2.62 9.21
N LYS A 141 0.27 -1.39 8.69
CA LYS A 141 -0.57 -0.23 9.05
C LYS A 141 -2.06 -0.50 8.76
N MET A 142 -2.36 -1.11 7.62
CA MET A 142 -3.73 -1.50 7.23
C MET A 142 -4.24 -2.73 7.97
N GLY A 143 -3.42 -3.36 8.81
CA GLY A 143 -3.79 -4.56 9.57
C GLY A 143 -4.04 -5.78 8.69
N LEU A 144 -3.47 -5.84 7.48
CA LEU A 144 -3.59 -6.96 6.53
C LEU A 144 -2.50 -8.03 6.77
N LEU A 145 -1.37 -7.60 7.33
CA LEU A 145 -0.22 -8.45 7.63
C LEU A 145 0.14 -8.31 9.12
N GLN A 146 0.65 -9.39 9.70
CA GLN A 146 1.16 -9.43 11.07
C GLN A 146 2.53 -10.09 11.09
N ARG A 147 3.48 -9.49 11.83
CA ARG A 147 4.77 -10.11 12.14
C ARG A 147 4.62 -11.04 13.35
N THR A 148 5.13 -12.25 13.24
CA THR A 148 5.22 -13.23 14.33
C THR A 148 6.65 -13.76 14.44
N PRO A 149 7.05 -14.34 15.58
CA PRO A 149 8.37 -14.98 15.70
C PRO A 149 8.61 -16.09 14.66
N ARG A 150 7.54 -16.70 14.14
CA ARG A 150 7.58 -17.77 13.15
C ARG A 150 7.55 -17.26 11.70
N GLY A 151 7.36 -15.96 11.48
CA GLY A 151 7.24 -15.36 10.15
C GLY A 151 6.08 -14.37 10.01
N ARG A 152 5.80 -13.97 8.78
CA ARG A 152 4.71 -13.08 8.40
C ARG A 152 3.42 -13.88 8.23
N ARG A 153 2.31 -13.34 8.72
CA ARG A 153 1.00 -13.98 8.69
C ARG A 153 -0.05 -13.01 8.14
N ALA A 154 -0.93 -13.50 7.27
CA ALA A 154 -2.11 -12.75 6.85
C ALA A 154 -3.16 -12.71 7.98
N THR A 155 -3.77 -11.54 8.17
CA THR A 155 -4.87 -11.36 9.14
C THR A 155 -6.22 -11.71 8.50
N PRO A 156 -7.30 -11.86 9.28
CA PRO A 156 -8.64 -12.05 8.72
C PRO A 156 -9.08 -10.93 7.76
N ALA A 157 -8.57 -9.70 7.96
CA ALA A 157 -8.83 -8.57 7.07
C ALA A 157 -8.24 -8.80 5.67
N ALA A 158 -7.05 -9.41 5.58
CA ALA A 158 -6.46 -9.76 4.28
C ALA A 158 -7.26 -10.83 3.53
N PHE A 159 -7.78 -11.84 4.23
CA PHE A 159 -8.68 -12.83 3.61
C PHE A 159 -9.94 -12.17 3.06
N THR A 160 -10.59 -11.34 3.89
CA THR A 160 -11.81 -10.59 3.51
C THR A 160 -11.55 -9.71 2.29
N HIS A 161 -10.44 -8.98 2.29
CA HIS A 161 -10.03 -8.11 1.20
C HIS A 161 -9.83 -8.89 -0.12
N LEU A 162 -9.30 -10.12 -0.06
CA LEU A 162 -9.14 -11.00 -1.23
C LEU A 162 -10.42 -11.79 -1.60
N GLY A 163 -11.55 -11.55 -0.91
CA GLY A 163 -12.79 -12.28 -1.11
C GLY A 163 -12.74 -13.75 -0.65
N LEU A 164 -11.88 -14.06 0.33
CA LEU A 164 -11.67 -15.40 0.87
C LEU A 164 -12.29 -15.53 2.26
N ALA A 165 -12.72 -16.74 2.60
CA ALA A 165 -13.09 -17.09 3.96
C ALA A 165 -11.81 -17.17 4.82
N PRO A 166 -11.74 -16.47 5.96
CA PRO A 166 -10.62 -16.61 6.88
C PRO A 166 -10.59 -18.03 7.45
N PRO A 167 -9.39 -18.61 7.68
CA PRO A 167 -9.29 -19.91 8.34
C PRO A 167 -9.93 -19.80 9.73
N ALA A 168 -10.70 -20.80 10.13
CA ALA A 168 -11.20 -20.93 11.50
C ALA A 168 -9.98 -20.85 12.44
N GLY A 169 -9.92 -19.79 13.25
CA GLY A 169 -8.67 -19.41 13.91
C GLY A 169 -8.12 -20.50 14.84
N PRO A 170 -6.81 -20.55 15.10
CA PRO A 170 -6.35 -21.12 16.36
C PRO A 170 -7.01 -20.32 17.50
N PRO A 171 -7.41 -20.96 18.61
CA PRO A 171 -8.08 -20.28 19.71
C PRO A 171 -7.26 -19.07 20.12
N GLY A 172 -7.90 -17.91 20.18
CA GLY A 172 -7.31 -16.76 20.86
C GLY A 172 -6.89 -17.18 22.26
N ASN A 173 -5.81 -16.59 22.78
CA ASN A 173 -5.42 -16.70 24.17
C ASN A 173 -6.66 -16.68 25.07
N THR A 174 -7.08 -17.85 25.54
CA THR A 174 -7.82 -17.94 26.79
C THR A 174 -6.92 -17.27 27.80
N SER A 175 -7.44 -16.27 28.49
CA SER A 175 -6.80 -15.65 29.63
C SER A 175 -6.17 -16.75 30.49
N LEU A 176 -4.84 -16.78 30.58
CA LEU A 176 -4.08 -17.61 31.52
C LEU A 176 -4.09 -17.00 32.93
N PHE A 177 -4.97 -16.02 33.15
CA PHE A 177 -5.29 -15.43 34.44
C PHE A 177 -6.82 -15.48 34.62
N GLU A 178 -7.31 -16.64 35.02
CA GLU A 178 -8.45 -16.83 35.91
C GLU A 178 -8.21 -18.10 36.75
#